data_AF-A0A5P9Q3A1-F1
#
_entry.id   AF-A0A5P9Q3A1-F1
#
_cell.length_a   1.000
_cell.length_b   1.000
_cell.length_c   1.000
_cell.angle_alpha   90.00
_cell.angle_beta   90.00
_cell.angle_gamma   90.00
#
_symmetry.space_group_name_H-M   'P 1'
#
loop_
_entity.id
_entity.type
_entity.pdbx_description
1 polymer ?
#
loop_
_entity_poly.entity_id
_entity_poly.type
_entity_poly.pdbx_seq_one_letter_code
_entity_poly.pdbx_strand_id
1 'polypeptide(L)'
;MRALDQAVTVFDYAPNGPSRPWTSFFTENRLGSLAVSTFGRMNHRETDAAAADLLGSLTPSETKVRALVLADLATSAARSADFDRVQSLAAESAPLATRTEASLAIDRLWEVVELLPEQRTGTAGQTRERLTEQLLAKPSV
;
A
#
# COMPACT_ATOMS: atom_id res chain seq x y z
N MET A 1 14.98 -7.36 -11.29
CA MET A 1 14.28 -8.49 -10.65
C MET A 1 15.21 -9.28 -9.72
N ARG A 2 16.34 -9.84 -10.19
CA ARG A 2 17.27 -10.67 -9.39
C ARG A 2 17.67 -10.14 -8.01
N ALA A 3 17.84 -8.82 -7.83
CA ALA A 3 18.26 -8.23 -6.57
C ALA A 3 17.18 -8.25 -5.46
N LEU A 4 15.90 -8.14 -5.82
CA LEU A 4 14.80 -8.13 -4.84
C LEU A 4 14.51 -9.56 -4.36
N ASP A 5 14.47 -10.51 -5.29
CA ASP A 5 14.33 -11.95 -4.97
C ASP A 5 15.49 -12.44 -4.10
N GLN A 6 16.72 -11.98 -4.38
CA GLN A 6 17.89 -12.25 -3.54
C GLN A 6 17.76 -11.63 -2.15
N ALA A 7 17.25 -10.41 -2.04
CA ALA A 7 17.06 -9.76 -0.74
C ALA A 7 16.04 -10.51 0.13
N VAL A 8 14.93 -10.97 -0.46
CA VAL A 8 13.93 -11.83 0.22
C VAL A 8 14.58 -13.15 0.69
N THR A 9 15.26 -13.84 -0.23
CA THR A 9 15.92 -15.11 0.08
C THR A 9 16.96 -14.99 1.21
N VAL A 10 17.75 -13.91 1.22
CA VAL A 10 18.76 -13.66 2.26
C VAL A 10 18.13 -13.28 3.60
N PHE A 11 16.98 -12.58 3.57
CA PHE A 11 16.23 -12.25 4.77
C PHE A 11 15.72 -13.51 5.47
N ASP A 12 15.13 -14.45 4.72
CA ASP A 12 14.60 -15.72 5.24
C ASP A 12 15.68 -16.61 5.88
N TYR A 13 16.93 -16.48 5.42
CA TYR A 13 18.04 -17.30 5.91
C TYR A 13 18.66 -16.78 7.22
N ALA A 14 18.33 -15.56 7.64
CA ALA A 14 18.92 -14.93 8.81
C ALA A 14 18.04 -15.10 10.06
N PRO A 15 18.48 -15.83 11.12
CA PRO A 15 17.67 -15.97 12.32
C PRO A 15 17.46 -14.62 13.03
N ASN A 16 16.20 -14.35 13.39
CA ASN A 16 15.79 -13.20 14.18
C ASN A 16 16.39 -13.30 15.60
N GLY A 17 17.19 -12.32 16.01
CA GLY A 17 17.83 -12.32 17.34
C GLY A 17 18.45 -10.97 17.75
N PRO A 18 18.85 -10.82 19.03
CA PRO A 18 19.41 -9.59 19.61
C PRO A 18 20.76 -9.15 19.00
N SER A 19 21.30 -9.93 18.08
CA SER A 19 22.57 -9.71 17.39
C SER A 19 22.50 -8.70 16.23
N ARG A 20 21.36 -8.01 16.02
CA ARG A 20 21.16 -7.07 14.90
C ARG A 20 20.56 -5.71 15.29
N PRO A 21 21.17 -4.94 16.20
CA PRO A 21 20.62 -3.67 16.68
C PRO A 21 20.48 -2.59 15.58
N TRP A 22 21.25 -2.66 14.49
CA TRP A 22 21.18 -1.70 13.38
C TRP A 22 20.25 -2.13 12.23
N THR A 23 19.77 -3.38 12.22
CA THR A 23 18.75 -3.86 11.26
C THR A 23 17.46 -4.33 11.92
N SER A 24 17.29 -4.17 13.24
CA SER A 24 16.02 -4.46 13.94
C SER A 24 14.85 -3.65 13.39
N PHE A 25 15.14 -2.50 12.76
CA PHE A 25 14.17 -1.69 12.04
C PHE A 25 13.71 -2.32 10.72
N PHE A 26 14.45 -3.28 10.17
CA PHE A 26 14.15 -3.96 8.91
C PHE A 26 13.42 -5.27 9.22
N THR A 27 12.11 -5.14 9.46
CA THR A 27 11.24 -6.28 9.75
C THR A 27 10.75 -6.94 8.46
N GLU A 28 10.27 -8.17 8.58
CA GLU A 28 9.64 -8.93 7.47
C GLU A 28 8.53 -8.10 6.80
N ASN A 29 7.69 -7.45 7.61
CA ASN A 29 6.59 -6.64 7.11
C ASN A 29 7.06 -5.38 6.35
N ARG A 30 8.22 -4.82 6.70
CA ARG A 30 8.82 -3.72 5.90
C ARG A 30 9.39 -4.21 4.59
N LEU A 31 10.07 -5.36 4.59
CA LEU A 31 10.59 -5.95 3.35
C LEU A 31 9.44 -6.34 2.41
N GLY A 32 8.40 -6.98 2.94
CA GLY A 32 7.19 -7.29 2.18
C GLY A 32 6.52 -6.03 1.61
N SER A 33 6.38 -4.97 2.42
CA SER A 33 5.80 -3.71 1.96
C SER A 33 6.63 -3.07 0.82
N LEU A 34 7.95 -3.10 0.90
CA LEU A 34 8.84 -2.64 -0.17
C LEU A 34 8.69 -3.49 -1.43
N ALA A 35 8.55 -4.81 -1.28
CA ALA A 35 8.34 -5.72 -2.40
C ALA A 35 7.02 -5.42 -3.12
N VAL A 36 5.91 -5.30 -2.38
CA VAL A 36 4.59 -4.95 -2.94
C VAL A 36 4.63 -3.60 -3.64
N SER A 37 5.21 -2.58 -3.02
CA SER A 37 5.32 -1.24 -3.61
C SER A 37 6.11 -1.28 -4.93
N THR A 38 7.21 -2.04 -4.96
CA THR A 38 8.04 -2.18 -6.15
C THR A 38 7.31 -2.95 -7.25
N PHE A 39 6.68 -4.07 -6.91
CA PHE A 39 5.91 -4.90 -7.85
C PHE A 39 4.74 -4.14 -8.43
N GLY A 40 3.94 -3.45 -7.61
CA GLY A 40 2.81 -2.65 -8.07
C GLY A 40 3.22 -1.52 -9.00
N ARG A 41 4.35 -0.85 -8.71
CA ARG A 41 4.89 0.20 -9.60
C ARG A 41 5.34 -0.32 -10.97
N MET A 42 5.78 -1.58 -11.04
CA MET A 42 6.19 -2.24 -12.29
C MET A 42 5.04 -2.97 -12.98
N ASN A 43 3.82 -2.91 -12.42
CA ASN A 43 2.68 -3.73 -12.85
C ASN A 43 3.03 -5.24 -12.92
N HIS A 44 3.79 -5.71 -11.94
CA HIS A 44 4.27 -7.09 -11.91
C HIS A 44 3.11 -8.04 -11.57
N ARG A 45 3.04 -9.19 -12.24
CA ARG A 45 1.94 -10.16 -12.08
C ARG A 45 1.78 -10.70 -10.66
N GLU A 46 2.85 -10.67 -9.86
CA GLU A 46 2.89 -11.21 -8.50
C GLU A 46 2.52 -10.16 -7.44
N THR A 47 2.20 -8.93 -7.83
CA THR A 47 1.82 -7.84 -6.90
C THR A 47 0.69 -8.28 -5.98
N ASP A 48 -0.37 -8.88 -6.53
CA ASP A 48 -1.55 -9.28 -5.77
C ASP A 48 -1.27 -10.43 -4.80
N ALA A 49 -0.47 -11.42 -5.23
CA ALA A 49 -0.08 -12.55 -4.38
C ALA A 49 0.79 -12.07 -3.22
N ALA A 50 1.84 -11.29 -3.51
CA ALA A 50 2.73 -10.74 -2.49
C ALA A 50 1.99 -9.83 -1.49
N ALA A 51 1.01 -9.05 -1.98
CA ALA A 51 0.20 -8.21 -1.11
C ALA A 51 -0.77 -9.02 -0.25
N ALA A 52 -1.40 -10.06 -0.79
CA ALA A 52 -2.28 -10.94 -0.03
C ALA A 52 -1.54 -11.68 1.09
N ASP A 53 -0.36 -12.24 0.78
CA ASP A 53 0.48 -12.93 1.75
C ASP A 53 0.89 -11.99 2.89
N LEU A 54 1.35 -10.78 2.55
CA LEU A 54 1.70 -9.77 3.55
C LEU A 54 0.48 -9.35 4.38
N LEU A 55 -0.64 -9.00 3.75
CA LEU A 55 -1.85 -8.57 4.47
C LEU A 55 -2.40 -9.65 5.42
N GLY A 56 -2.19 -10.93 5.07
CA GLY A 56 -2.53 -12.09 5.90
C GLY A 56 -1.58 -12.32 7.08
N SER A 57 -0.32 -11.90 6.97
CA SER A 57 0.67 -12.02 8.06
C SER A 57 0.68 -10.82 9.01
N LEU A 58 0.14 -9.67 8.60
CA LEU A 58 0.08 -8.47 9.44
C LEU A 58 -0.74 -8.68 10.71
N THR A 59 -0.17 -8.29 11.84
CA THR A 59 -0.88 -8.18 13.11
C THR A 59 -1.85 -6.98 13.10
N PRO A 60 -2.91 -6.97 13.95
CA PRO A 60 -3.86 -5.85 13.99
C PRO A 60 -3.22 -4.47 14.29
N SER A 61 -2.09 -4.44 14.99
CA SER A 61 -1.36 -3.20 15.31
C SER A 61 -0.58 -2.62 14.12
N GLU A 62 -0.38 -3.38 13.04
CA GLU A 62 0.41 -2.97 11.85
C GLU A 62 -0.42 -2.19 10.82
N THR A 63 -1.29 -1.32 11.35
CA THR A 63 -2.25 -0.55 10.55
C THR A 63 -1.58 0.36 9.51
N LYS A 64 -0.40 0.92 9.80
CA LYS A 64 0.34 1.77 8.85
C LYS A 64 0.82 0.98 7.62
N VAL A 65 1.31 -0.24 7.83
CA VAL A 65 1.75 -1.13 6.75
C VAL A 65 0.55 -1.57 5.91
N ARG A 66 -0.55 -1.96 6.58
CA ARG A 66 -1.82 -2.29 5.91
C ARG A 66 -2.31 -1.15 5.02
N ALA A 67 -2.36 0.08 5.54
CA ALA A 67 -2.78 1.25 4.78
C ALA A 67 -1.93 1.47 3.53
N LEU A 68 -0.59 1.39 3.68
CA LEU A 68 0.34 1.57 2.57
C LEU A 68 0.18 0.50 1.48
N VAL A 69 0.08 -0.78 1.88
CA VAL A 69 -0.10 -1.90 0.94
C VAL A 69 -1.40 -1.76 0.15
N LEU A 70 -2.50 -1.41 0.82
CA LEU A 70 -3.78 -1.17 0.15
C LEU A 70 -3.72 0.03 -0.80
N ALA A 71 -2.97 1.09 -0.45
CA ALA A 71 -2.79 2.25 -1.32
C ALA A 71 -1.95 1.90 -2.57
N ASP A 72 -0.87 1.13 -2.42
CA ASP A 72 -0.06 0.67 -3.56
C ASP A 72 -0.86 -0.27 -4.49
N LEU A 73 -1.72 -1.14 -3.94
CA LEU A 73 -2.66 -1.94 -4.74
C LEU A 73 -3.68 -1.06 -5.46
N ALA A 74 -4.21 -0.02 -4.81
CA ALA A 74 -5.14 0.92 -5.44
C ALA A 74 -4.47 1.66 -6.60
N THR A 75 -3.20 2.06 -6.46
CA THR A 75 -2.40 2.64 -7.54
C THR A 75 -2.24 1.67 -8.72
N SER A 76 -1.94 0.40 -8.45
CA SER A 76 -1.83 -0.64 -9.49
C SER A 76 -3.16 -0.85 -10.23
N ALA A 77 -4.28 -0.90 -9.50
CA ALA A 77 -5.62 -1.02 -10.07
C ALA A 77 -5.99 0.22 -10.92
N ALA A 78 -5.67 1.43 -10.45
CA ALA A 78 -5.93 2.67 -11.17
C ALA A 78 -5.20 2.72 -12.52
N ARG A 79 -3.93 2.27 -12.55
CA ARG A 79 -3.14 2.18 -13.80
C ARG A 79 -3.71 1.18 -14.80
N SER A 80 -4.41 0.15 -14.32
CA SER A 80 -5.09 -0.86 -15.14
C SER A 80 -6.55 -0.50 -15.45
N ALA A 81 -7.01 0.70 -15.05
CA ALA A 81 -8.39 1.17 -15.16
C ALA A 81 -9.45 0.28 -14.47
N ASP A 82 -9.06 -0.49 -13.46
CA ASP A 82 -9.96 -1.31 -12.64
C ASP A 82 -10.56 -0.46 -11.50
N PHE A 83 -11.50 0.42 -11.86
CA PHE A 83 -11.99 1.46 -10.95
C PHE A 83 -12.86 0.93 -9.80
N ASP A 84 -13.52 -0.22 -9.96
CA ASP A 84 -14.28 -0.85 -8.88
C ASP A 84 -13.34 -1.39 -7.79
N ARG A 85 -12.19 -1.94 -8.22
CA ARG A 85 -11.13 -2.35 -7.30
C ARG A 85 -10.44 -1.16 -6.64
N VAL A 86 -10.20 -0.07 -7.38
CA VAL A 86 -9.69 1.18 -6.80
C VAL A 86 -10.61 1.68 -5.69
N GLN A 87 -11.92 1.73 -5.94
CA GLN A 87 -12.90 2.18 -4.95
C GLN A 87 -12.81 1.36 -3.66
N SER A 88 -12.79 0.03 -3.79
CA SER A 88 -12.76 -0.89 -2.66
C SER A 88 -11.48 -0.72 -1.82
N LEU A 89 -10.32 -0.69 -2.49
CA LEU A 89 -9.01 -0.56 -1.82
C LEU A 89 -8.83 0.83 -1.18
N ALA A 90 -9.23 1.89 -1.87
CA ALA A 90 -9.14 3.25 -1.34
C ALA A 90 -10.05 3.46 -0.12
N ALA A 91 -11.26 2.89 -0.14
CA ALA A 91 -12.21 2.96 0.97
C ALA A 91 -11.68 2.28 2.25
N GLU A 92 -10.88 1.22 2.12
CA GLU A 92 -10.23 0.57 3.25
C GLU A 92 -8.93 1.32 3.67
N SER A 93 -8.13 1.77 2.71
CA SER A 93 -6.83 2.41 2.97
C SER A 93 -6.96 3.79 3.61
N ALA A 94 -7.78 4.67 3.05
CA ALA A 94 -7.82 6.08 3.43
C ALA A 94 -8.17 6.32 4.92
N PRO A 95 -9.16 5.64 5.53
CA PRO A 95 -9.44 5.81 6.95
C PRO A 95 -8.25 5.40 7.84
N LEU A 96 -7.58 4.30 7.47
CA LEU A 96 -6.41 3.80 8.20
C LEU A 96 -5.24 4.76 8.07
N ALA A 97 -5.00 5.27 6.86
CA ALA A 97 -3.92 6.21 6.57
C ALA A 97 -4.08 7.52 7.33
N THR A 98 -5.28 8.12 7.31
CA THR A 98 -5.58 9.36 8.03
C THR A 98 -5.49 9.17 9.54
N ARG A 99 -6.12 8.11 10.09
CA ARG A 99 -6.14 7.86 11.55
C ARG A 99 -4.75 7.61 12.13
N THR A 100 -3.87 6.98 11.36
CA THR A 100 -2.52 6.62 11.82
C THR A 100 -1.42 7.56 11.34
N GLU A 101 -1.80 8.64 10.65
CA GLU A 101 -0.88 9.59 10.03
C GLU A 101 0.20 8.86 9.20
N ALA A 102 -0.22 7.89 8.40
CA ALA A 102 0.66 7.12 7.54
C ALA A 102 0.98 7.95 6.28
N SER A 103 1.90 8.92 6.40
CA SER A 103 2.19 9.90 5.34
C SER A 103 2.47 9.26 3.98
N LEU A 104 3.25 8.17 3.94
CA LEU A 104 3.51 7.46 2.68
C LEU A 104 2.25 6.87 2.04
N ALA A 105 1.30 6.37 2.84
CA ALA A 105 0.03 5.88 2.31
C ALA A 105 -0.84 7.05 1.81
N ILE A 106 -0.84 8.18 2.51
CA ILE A 106 -1.52 9.41 2.08
C ILE A 106 -0.97 9.89 0.74
N ASP A 107 0.35 9.95 0.59
CA ASP A 107 1.01 10.34 -0.68
C ASP A 107 0.59 9.40 -1.82
N ARG A 108 0.50 8.09 -1.56
CA ARG A 108 0.03 7.12 -2.57
C ARG A 108 -1.44 7.30 -2.93
N LEU A 109 -2.29 7.62 -1.96
CA LEU A 109 -3.69 7.89 -2.23
C LEU A 109 -3.87 9.19 -3.05
N TRP A 110 -3.00 10.18 -2.89
CA TRP A 110 -2.96 11.32 -3.81
C TRP A 110 -2.53 10.93 -5.23
N GLU A 111 -1.55 10.02 -5.38
CA GLU A 111 -1.21 9.46 -6.71
C GLU A 111 -2.42 8.74 -7.34
N VAL A 112 -3.21 8.01 -6.56
CA VAL A 112 -4.48 7.41 -7.03
C VAL A 112 -5.45 8.47 -7.51
N VAL A 113 -5.64 9.55 -6.75
CA VAL A 113 -6.49 10.69 -7.17
C VAL A 113 -6.02 11.23 -8.52
N GLU A 114 -4.71 11.44 -8.71
CA GLU A 114 -4.14 11.95 -9.96
C GLU A 114 -4.36 11.00 -11.15
N LEU A 115 -4.31 9.69 -10.93
CA LEU A 115 -4.51 8.67 -11.96
C LEU A 115 -5.99 8.48 -12.37
N LEU A 116 -6.93 8.82 -11.49
CA LEU A 116 -8.35 8.73 -11.80
C LEU A 116 -8.77 9.82 -12.80
N PRO A 117 -9.66 9.51 -13.77
CA PRO A 117 -10.18 10.50 -14.71
C PRO A 117 -10.73 11.76 -14.03
N GLU A 118 -10.53 12.92 -14.66
CA GLU A 118 -11.04 14.19 -14.14
C GLU A 118 -12.58 14.29 -14.24
N GLN A 119 -13.18 13.59 -15.20
CA GLN A 119 -14.62 13.56 -15.38
C GLN A 119 -15.28 12.89 -14.18
N ARG A 120 -16.19 13.62 -13.51
CA ARG A 120 -16.93 13.16 -12.34
C ARG A 120 -18.10 12.22 -12.69
N THR A 121 -17.89 11.29 -13.61
CA THR A 121 -18.91 10.34 -14.05
C THR A 121 -18.47 8.91 -13.74
N GLY A 122 -19.44 8.05 -13.41
CA GLY A 122 -19.21 6.65 -13.07
C GLY A 122 -18.40 6.43 -11.77
N THR A 123 -17.95 5.18 -11.56
CA THR A 123 -17.20 4.77 -10.35
C THR A 123 -15.92 5.59 -10.16
N ALA A 124 -15.18 5.85 -11.23
CA ALA A 124 -13.90 6.58 -11.18
C ALA A 124 -14.09 8.00 -10.64
N GLY A 125 -15.07 8.74 -11.16
CA GLY A 125 -15.38 10.11 -10.72
C GLY A 125 -15.84 10.17 -9.26
N GLN A 126 -16.74 9.28 -8.86
CA GLN A 126 -17.23 9.20 -7.47
C GLN A 126 -16.10 8.84 -6.49
N THR A 127 -15.21 7.94 -6.90
CA THR A 127 -14.05 7.53 -6.08
C THR A 127 -13.06 8.68 -5.93
N ARG A 128 -12.78 9.41 -7.01
CA ARG A 128 -11.89 10.59 -6.97
C ARG A 128 -12.41 11.64 -6.00
N GLU A 129 -13.70 11.97 -6.08
CA GLU A 129 -14.34 12.96 -5.21
C GLU A 129 -14.26 12.55 -3.73
N ARG A 130 -14.75 11.34 -3.41
CA ARG A 130 -14.75 10.84 -2.03
C ARG A 130 -13.33 10.74 -1.45
N LEU A 131 -12.37 10.24 -2.22
CA LEU A 131 -11.00 10.11 -1.77
C LEU A 131 -10.36 11.48 -1.51
N THR A 132 -10.59 12.45 -2.41
CA THR A 132 -10.11 13.82 -2.23
C THR A 132 -10.68 14.46 -0.96
N GLU A 133 -11.98 14.35 -0.72
CA GLU A 133 -12.63 14.87 0.48
C GLU A 133 -12.04 14.24 1.75
N GLN A 134 -11.83 12.93 1.74
CA GLN A 134 -11.31 12.21 2.88
C GLN A 134 -9.85 12.56 3.21
N LEU A 135 -9.01 12.77 2.20
CA LEU A 135 -7.60 13.16 2.40
C LEU A 135 -7.46 14.62 2.85
N LEU A 136 -8.41 15.49 2.47
CA LEU A 136 -8.45 16.89 2.91
C LEU A 136 -9.04 17.05 4.33
N ALA A 137 -9.86 16.10 4.78
CA ALA A 137 -10.44 16.12 6.11
C ALA A 137 -9.32 16.03 7.17
N LYS A 138 -9.18 17.07 7.99
CA LYS A 138 -8.24 17.07 9.12
C LYS A 138 -8.62 15.93 10.10
N PRO A 139 -7.65 15.16 10.61
CA PRO A 139 -7.94 14.20 11.67
C PRO A 139 -8.55 14.96 12.86
N SER A 140 -9.75 14.56 13.27
CA SER A 140 -10.37 15.09 14.48
C SER A 140 -9.55 14.57 15.66
N VAL A 141 -8.85 15.48 16.33
CA VAL A 141 -8.08 15.24 17.56
C VAL A 141 -9.01 14.87 18.71
#